data_AF-A0A9E2J1Y1-F1
#
_entry.id   AF-A0A9E2J1Y1-F1
#
_cell.length_a   1.000
_cell.length_b   1.000
_cell.length_c   1.000
_cell.angle_alpha   90.00
_cell.angle_beta   90.00
_cell.angle_gamma   90.00
#
_symmetry.space_group_name_H-M   'P 1'
#
loop_
_entity.id
_entity.type
_entity.pdbx_description
1 polymer ?
#
loop_
_entity_poly.entity_id
_entity_poly.type
_entity_poly.pdbx_seq_one_letter_code
_entity_poly.pdbx_strand_id
1 'polypeptide(L)'
;MKLSPFLIILVMFVSINAQSNNIVPIDKSKYSKEIPTDSISLRWQKLLNYTCNEVLNIWWKENQTKGNEGKYIDFGYLENNSKTGEYGQETKGGIRPAAQAAYSVAVALFTGAYDSSFTKVSNSVAALRALTIVKSLAKDHLANEGIGHPWGNQWQSAQWASKTAVTGWLLWDYLYDEDKINIRNMIEYEADRFINEIPPSANGNYANDTHAEENGWDGTGIQTACALLPNHINYNKWLNKSIEYRLNALATQADLYSAKEIDGRLVKDCISGYNINGIGAMGNHGAYPHPDYMAAPLRHAIEGALFFKLGGQEIPDANMFNCGLVYKNLVDYIWNNKSTIYKNDGSIYWPINIEQDRRFEFITFSILDLGAHVFGYDEKASVKGKIWEEKHTAKALEMKLTGFIAASAYLLRWIEFQNNK
;
A
#
# COMPACT_ATOMS: atom_id res chain seq x y z
N MET A 1 -5.76 62.14 6.10
CA MET A 1 -4.53 61.37 6.40
C MET A 1 -4.96 60.00 6.89
N LYS A 2 -4.74 58.96 6.09
CA LYS A 2 -5.19 57.58 6.35
C LYS A 2 -4.20 56.87 7.29
N LEU A 3 -4.72 56.25 8.34
CA LEU A 3 -4.00 55.38 9.28
C LEU A 3 -3.62 54.06 8.58
N SER A 4 -2.38 53.62 8.81
CA SER A 4 -1.82 52.34 8.37
C SER A 4 -2.43 51.17 9.17
N PRO A 5 -2.73 50.00 8.57
CA PRO A 5 -3.12 48.83 9.33
C PRO A 5 -1.88 48.11 9.88
N PHE A 6 -2.00 47.64 11.12
CA PHE A 6 -1.04 46.79 11.80
C PHE A 6 -0.92 45.44 11.09
N LEU A 7 0.32 45.01 10.85
CA LEU A 7 0.67 43.66 10.42
C LEU A 7 0.53 42.72 11.63
N ILE A 8 -0.50 41.86 11.63
CA ILE A 8 -0.62 40.77 12.60
C ILE A 8 0.26 39.63 12.10
N ILE A 9 1.41 39.42 12.74
CA ILE A 9 2.25 38.24 12.54
C ILE A 9 1.56 37.09 13.28
N LEU A 10 0.95 36.18 12.52
CA LEU A 10 0.44 34.92 13.04
C LEU A 10 1.64 34.00 13.30
N VAL A 11 2.11 33.94 14.54
CA VAL A 11 3.09 32.94 14.96
C VAL A 11 2.35 31.61 15.07
N MET A 12 2.51 30.73 14.09
CA MET A 12 2.08 29.33 14.23
C MET A 12 2.97 28.68 15.29
N PHE A 13 2.38 28.31 16.43
CA PHE A 13 3.03 27.45 17.40
C PHE A 13 3.16 26.05 16.79
N VAL A 14 4.37 25.69 16.35
CA VAL A 14 4.72 24.29 16.13
C VAL A 14 4.78 23.64 17.50
N SER A 15 3.79 22.81 17.84
CA SER A 15 3.85 21.97 19.03
C SER A 15 5.04 21.02 18.88
N ILE A 16 6.12 21.30 19.61
CA ILE A 16 7.27 20.38 19.72
C ILE A 16 6.78 19.21 20.58
N ASN A 17 6.23 18.18 19.96
CA ASN A 17 6.03 16.91 20.65
C ASN A 17 7.40 16.40 21.10
N ALA A 18 7.47 15.89 22.34
CA ALA A 18 8.68 15.26 22.84
C ALA A 18 9.08 14.09 21.94
N GLN A 19 10.37 14.02 21.59
CA GLN A 19 10.91 12.91 20.78
C GLN A 19 10.57 11.58 21.46
N SER A 20 10.02 10.64 20.68
CA SER A 20 9.62 9.33 21.16
C SER A 20 9.75 8.32 20.05
N ASN A 21 10.30 7.16 20.38
CA ASN A 21 10.36 6.04 19.45
C ASN A 21 9.14 5.13 19.56
N ASN A 22 8.17 5.43 20.41
CA ASN A 22 6.99 4.58 20.56
C ASN A 22 6.05 4.73 19.36
N ILE A 23 5.56 3.58 18.87
CA ILE A 23 4.43 3.56 17.93
C ILE A 23 3.23 4.21 18.62
N VAL A 24 2.59 5.15 17.93
CA VAL A 24 1.35 5.79 18.39
C VAL A 24 0.18 4.91 17.99
N PRO A 25 -0.62 4.37 18.93
CA PRO A 25 -1.78 3.53 18.60
C PRO A 25 -2.83 4.31 17.82
N ILE A 26 -3.61 3.60 16.98
CA ILE A 26 -4.75 4.19 16.27
C ILE A 26 -5.77 4.68 17.31
N ASP A 27 -6.19 5.93 17.19
CA ASP A 27 -7.25 6.50 18.02
C ASP A 27 -8.62 5.94 17.59
N LYS A 28 -8.99 4.79 18.16
CA LYS A 28 -10.26 4.11 17.89
C LYS A 28 -11.48 4.93 18.29
N SER A 29 -11.34 5.96 19.14
CA SER A 29 -12.47 6.82 19.52
C SER A 29 -12.99 7.67 18.36
N LYS A 30 -12.18 7.86 17.32
CA LYS A 30 -12.56 8.56 16.08
C LYS A 30 -13.46 7.74 15.16
N TYR A 31 -13.67 6.45 15.44
CA TYR A 31 -14.39 5.55 14.55
C TYR A 31 -15.55 4.87 15.26
N SER A 32 -16.70 4.81 14.59
CA SER A 32 -17.85 4.01 15.02
C SER A 32 -17.67 2.54 14.62
N LYS A 33 -18.40 1.64 15.28
CA LYS A 33 -18.46 0.21 14.91
C LYS A 33 -19.36 -0.07 13.71
N GLU A 34 -20.05 0.94 13.19
CA GLU A 34 -20.94 0.76 12.06
C GLU A 34 -20.14 0.52 10.78
N ILE A 35 -20.71 -0.29 9.89
CA ILE A 35 -20.11 -0.64 8.60
C ILE A 35 -20.92 -0.02 7.45
N PRO A 36 -20.27 0.37 6.34
CA PRO A 36 -20.98 0.85 5.16
C PRO A 36 -21.86 -0.25 4.54
N THR A 37 -23.08 0.11 4.14
CA THR A 37 -24.09 -0.82 3.60
C THR A 37 -24.45 -0.57 2.13
N ASP A 38 -23.78 0.37 1.46
CA ASP A 38 -23.96 0.57 0.02
C ASP A 38 -23.43 -0.64 -0.78
N SER A 39 -23.93 -0.81 -2.01
CA SER A 39 -23.66 -1.99 -2.82
C SER A 39 -22.18 -2.20 -3.18
N ILE A 40 -21.39 -1.12 -3.30
CA ILE A 40 -19.97 -1.20 -3.63
C ILE A 40 -19.20 -1.65 -2.38
N SER A 41 -19.48 -1.04 -1.22
CA SER A 41 -18.86 -1.44 0.05
C SER A 41 -19.17 -2.89 0.43
N LEU A 42 -20.41 -3.37 0.19
CA LEU A 42 -20.78 -4.76 0.41
C LEU A 42 -20.05 -5.74 -0.53
N ARG A 43 -19.68 -5.32 -1.75
CA ARG A 43 -18.83 -6.12 -2.65
C ARG A 43 -17.41 -6.23 -2.12
N TRP A 44 -16.83 -5.11 -1.69
CA TRP A 44 -15.51 -5.11 -1.08
C TRP A 44 -15.46 -5.96 0.19
N GLN A 45 -16.50 -5.89 1.03
CA GLN A 45 -16.62 -6.76 2.20
C GLN A 45 -16.62 -8.25 1.84
N LYS A 46 -17.32 -8.64 0.78
CA LYS A 46 -17.34 -10.03 0.30
C LYS A 46 -15.98 -10.48 -0.20
N LEU A 47 -15.31 -9.67 -1.03
CA LEU A 47 -13.96 -9.95 -1.54
C LEU A 47 -12.93 -10.06 -0.40
N LEU A 48 -13.04 -9.19 0.61
CA LEU A 48 -12.23 -9.25 1.82
C LEU A 48 -12.45 -10.57 2.57
N ASN A 49 -13.70 -11.01 2.73
CA ASN A 49 -14.00 -12.28 3.39
C ASN A 49 -13.60 -13.51 2.58
N TYR A 50 -13.61 -13.45 1.24
CA TYR A 50 -13.01 -14.49 0.39
C TYR A 50 -11.51 -14.62 0.65
N THR A 51 -10.82 -13.49 0.71
CA THR A 51 -9.38 -13.43 1.05
C THR A 51 -9.13 -13.97 2.46
N CYS A 52 -9.92 -13.55 3.46
CA CYS A 52 -9.80 -14.07 4.82
C CYS A 52 -10.01 -15.59 4.88
N ASN A 53 -10.97 -16.13 4.12
CA ASN A 53 -11.22 -17.57 4.08
C ASN A 53 -10.02 -18.35 3.50
N GLU A 54 -9.44 -17.88 2.40
CA GLU A 54 -8.24 -18.50 1.81
C GLU A 54 -7.07 -18.50 2.80
N VAL A 55 -6.82 -17.34 3.44
CA VAL A 55 -5.76 -17.20 4.43
C VAL A 55 -5.96 -18.14 5.62
N LEU A 56 -7.15 -18.12 6.21
CA LEU A 56 -7.40 -18.80 7.48
C LEU A 56 -7.55 -20.32 7.32
N ASN A 57 -8.00 -20.82 6.17
CA ASN A 57 -8.28 -22.24 5.99
C ASN A 57 -7.30 -22.97 5.06
N ILE A 58 -6.66 -22.25 4.13
CA ILE A 58 -5.70 -22.84 3.19
C ILE A 58 -4.28 -22.50 3.66
N TRP A 59 -3.90 -21.22 3.60
CA TRP A 59 -2.54 -20.79 3.92
C TRP A 59 -2.13 -21.21 5.34
N TRP A 60 -3.00 -20.94 6.33
CA TRP A 60 -2.71 -21.27 7.73
C TRP A 60 -2.48 -22.76 7.94
N LYS A 61 -3.32 -23.62 7.34
CA LYS A 61 -3.21 -25.08 7.49
C LYS A 61 -1.89 -25.60 6.94
N GLU A 62 -1.40 -25.01 5.86
CA GLU A 62 -0.16 -25.41 5.17
C GLU A 62 1.11 -24.92 5.87
N ASN A 63 1.03 -23.85 6.67
CA ASN A 63 2.22 -23.15 7.18
C ASN A 63 2.32 -23.03 8.71
N GLN A 64 1.25 -23.25 9.48
CA GLN A 64 1.23 -23.05 10.94
C GLN A 64 2.25 -23.88 11.75
N THR A 65 2.70 -25.04 11.23
CA THR A 65 3.61 -25.95 11.95
C THR A 65 5.07 -25.82 11.50
N LYS A 66 5.40 -24.84 10.66
CA LYS A 66 6.75 -24.66 10.16
C LYS A 66 7.52 -23.80 11.16
N GLY A 67 8.39 -24.43 11.94
CA GLY A 67 9.32 -23.72 12.85
C GLY A 67 9.03 -23.84 14.35
N ASN A 68 10.14 -23.80 15.09
CA ASN A 68 10.37 -23.65 16.54
C ASN A 68 9.19 -23.81 17.52
N GLU A 69 9.03 -25.03 18.08
CA GLU A 69 8.26 -25.41 19.29
C GLU A 69 6.89 -24.71 19.52
N GLY A 70 6.24 -24.22 18.47
CA GLY A 70 4.94 -23.55 18.53
C GLY A 70 4.92 -22.10 19.00
N LYS A 71 6.07 -21.45 19.28
CA LYS A 71 6.10 -20.03 19.67
C LYS A 71 6.00 -19.10 18.47
N TYR A 72 6.69 -19.42 17.37
CA TYR A 72 6.77 -18.62 16.15
C TYR A 72 6.76 -19.50 14.90
N ILE A 73 6.36 -18.93 13.76
CA ILE A 73 6.53 -19.51 12.42
C ILE A 73 7.93 -19.12 11.92
N ASP A 74 8.71 -20.10 11.50
CA ASP A 74 10.05 -19.91 10.93
C ASP A 74 9.93 -19.71 9.41
N PHE A 75 10.09 -18.46 8.96
CA PHE A 75 10.03 -18.11 7.54
C PHE A 75 11.34 -18.41 6.81
N GLY A 76 12.45 -18.53 7.53
CA GLY A 76 13.74 -18.97 7.02
C GLY A 76 13.74 -20.40 6.44
N TYR A 77 12.94 -21.30 7.00
CA TYR A 77 12.76 -22.66 6.44
C TYR A 77 12.02 -22.67 5.09
N LEU A 78 11.19 -21.65 4.80
CA LEU A 78 10.42 -21.55 3.55
C LEU A 78 11.28 -21.07 2.37
N GLU A 79 12.43 -20.47 2.66
CA GLU A 79 13.41 -19.94 1.71
C GLU A 79 14.34 -21.03 1.14
N ASN A 80 14.81 -21.96 1.99
CA ASN A 80 15.81 -22.97 1.61
C ASN A 80 15.30 -24.11 0.69
N ASN A 81 13.99 -24.22 0.48
CA ASN A 81 13.41 -25.25 -0.42
C ASN A 81 12.94 -24.70 -1.77
N SER A 82 13.04 -23.39 -2.03
CA SER A 82 12.90 -22.89 -3.40
C SER A 82 14.24 -23.03 -4.11
N LYS A 83 14.29 -23.85 -5.18
CA LYS A 83 15.46 -23.99 -6.09
C LYS A 83 15.82 -22.70 -6.86
N THR A 84 15.26 -21.57 -6.46
CA THR A 84 15.32 -20.27 -7.11
C THR A 84 15.56 -19.27 -5.99
N GLY A 85 16.81 -18.80 -5.84
CA GLY A 85 17.12 -17.65 -4.99
C GLY A 85 16.20 -16.46 -5.31
N GLU A 86 16.01 -15.55 -4.35
CA GLU A 86 15.10 -14.40 -4.38
C GLU A 86 13.58 -14.72 -4.41
N TYR A 87 13.16 -15.83 -5.03
CA TYR A 87 11.74 -16.17 -5.21
C TYR A 87 11.10 -17.01 -4.08
N GLY A 88 11.89 -17.52 -3.13
CA GLY A 88 11.38 -18.23 -1.95
C GLY A 88 10.37 -17.41 -1.13
N GLN A 89 10.54 -16.10 -1.16
CA GLN A 89 9.78 -15.12 -0.39
C GLN A 89 8.45 -14.71 -1.06
N GLU A 90 8.34 -14.99 -2.37
CA GLU A 90 7.10 -14.90 -3.16
C GLU A 90 6.34 -16.23 -3.25
N THR A 91 6.94 -17.35 -2.78
CA THR A 91 6.21 -18.63 -2.70
C THR A 91 4.98 -18.48 -1.82
N LYS A 92 3.94 -19.29 -2.06
CA LYS A 92 2.67 -19.23 -1.32
C LYS A 92 2.82 -19.19 0.21
N GLY A 93 3.89 -19.75 0.78
CA GLY A 93 4.18 -19.70 2.22
C GLY A 93 5.05 -18.53 2.69
N GLY A 94 5.76 -17.86 1.79
CA GLY A 94 6.80 -16.88 2.09
C GLY A 94 6.32 -15.59 2.77
N ILE A 95 7.28 -14.71 3.02
CA ILE A 95 7.10 -13.46 3.79
C ILE A 95 5.98 -12.59 3.19
N ARG A 96 5.98 -12.41 1.86
CA ARG A 96 5.01 -11.55 1.17
C ARG A 96 3.57 -12.05 1.33
N PRO A 97 3.22 -13.30 0.94
CA PRO A 97 1.87 -13.82 1.18
C PRO A 97 1.48 -13.83 2.65
N ALA A 98 2.40 -14.13 3.57
CA ALA A 98 2.11 -14.15 5.00
C ALA A 98 1.72 -12.77 5.55
N ALA A 99 2.51 -11.73 5.22
CA ALA A 99 2.23 -10.36 5.64
C ALA A 99 0.90 -9.85 5.07
N GLN A 100 0.66 -10.13 3.79
CA GLN A 100 -0.57 -9.79 3.08
C GLN A 100 -1.80 -10.53 3.63
N ALA A 101 -1.61 -11.79 4.01
CA ALA A 101 -2.62 -12.64 4.59
C ALA A 101 -3.08 -12.13 5.96
N ALA A 102 -2.12 -11.88 6.86
CA ALA A 102 -2.41 -11.37 8.20
C ALA A 102 -3.08 -9.99 8.14
N TYR A 103 -2.63 -9.11 7.24
CA TYR A 103 -3.23 -7.79 7.02
C TYR A 103 -4.71 -7.86 6.65
N SER A 104 -5.09 -8.79 5.77
CA SER A 104 -6.49 -8.94 5.36
C SER A 104 -7.41 -9.31 6.53
N VAL A 105 -6.96 -10.25 7.37
CA VAL A 105 -7.71 -10.65 8.57
C VAL A 105 -7.79 -9.51 9.58
N ALA A 106 -6.68 -8.80 9.80
CA ALA A 106 -6.63 -7.67 10.73
C ALA A 106 -7.58 -6.53 10.31
N VAL A 107 -7.63 -6.18 9.03
CA VAL A 107 -8.58 -5.18 8.52
C VAL A 107 -10.03 -5.63 8.74
N ALA A 108 -10.36 -6.87 8.39
CA ALA A 108 -11.72 -7.38 8.55
C ALA A 108 -12.18 -7.36 10.02
N LEU A 109 -11.29 -7.71 10.95
CA LEU A 109 -11.57 -7.68 12.38
C LEU A 109 -11.66 -6.24 12.91
N PHE A 110 -10.72 -5.38 12.55
CA PHE A 110 -10.64 -3.99 13.03
C PHE A 110 -11.88 -3.18 12.62
N THR A 111 -12.33 -3.34 11.38
CA THR A 111 -13.48 -2.62 10.82
C THR A 111 -14.84 -3.23 11.22
N GLY A 112 -14.85 -4.42 11.83
CA GLY A 112 -16.08 -5.18 12.11
C GLY A 112 -16.68 -5.89 10.90
N ALA A 113 -15.96 -5.94 9.78
CA ALA A 113 -16.43 -6.51 8.52
C ALA A 113 -16.28 -8.03 8.40
N TYR A 114 -15.58 -8.65 9.35
CA TYR A 114 -15.30 -10.08 9.36
C TYR A 114 -16.55 -10.94 9.54
N ASP A 115 -16.71 -11.93 8.66
CA ASP A 115 -17.82 -12.90 8.68
C ASP A 115 -17.32 -14.29 9.10
N SER A 116 -17.48 -14.60 10.39
CA SER A 116 -17.15 -15.91 10.94
C SER A 116 -18.06 -17.03 10.42
N SER A 117 -19.28 -16.69 9.98
CA SER A 117 -20.22 -17.67 9.44
C SER A 117 -19.81 -18.11 8.04
N PHE A 118 -19.21 -17.22 7.26
CA PHE A 118 -18.64 -17.50 5.95
C PHE A 118 -17.33 -18.27 6.05
N THR A 119 -16.37 -17.74 6.80
CA THR A 119 -15.01 -18.31 6.93
C THR A 119 -14.97 -19.60 7.75
N LYS A 120 -16.02 -19.90 8.54
CA LYS A 120 -16.07 -21.03 9.49
C LYS A 120 -14.97 -20.98 10.56
N VAL A 121 -14.43 -19.80 10.83
CA VAL A 121 -13.42 -19.53 11.85
C VAL A 121 -13.96 -18.43 12.77
N SER A 122 -13.86 -18.61 14.08
CA SER A 122 -14.32 -17.59 15.03
C SER A 122 -13.40 -16.37 15.03
N ASN A 123 -13.91 -15.20 15.43
CA ASN A 123 -13.12 -13.96 15.50
C ASN A 123 -11.87 -14.13 16.38
N SER A 124 -11.97 -14.84 17.51
CA SER A 124 -10.84 -15.07 18.42
C SER A 124 -9.76 -15.96 17.79
N VAL A 125 -10.15 -17.01 17.07
CA VAL A 125 -9.19 -17.86 16.36
C VAL A 125 -8.57 -17.11 15.18
N ALA A 126 -9.36 -16.33 14.43
CA ALA A 126 -8.86 -15.50 13.34
C ALA A 126 -7.82 -14.48 13.84
N ALA A 127 -8.12 -13.79 14.94
CA ALA A 127 -7.20 -12.85 15.58
C ALA A 127 -5.92 -13.55 16.03
N LEU A 128 -6.03 -14.69 16.72
CA LEU A 128 -4.86 -15.47 17.17
C LEU A 128 -3.96 -15.89 16.01
N ARG A 129 -4.55 -16.32 14.88
CA ARG A 129 -3.81 -16.69 13.67
C ARG A 129 -3.07 -15.50 13.07
N ALA A 130 -3.75 -14.38 12.87
CA ALA A 130 -3.14 -13.15 12.36
C ALA A 130 -2.01 -12.64 13.28
N LEU A 131 -2.23 -12.67 14.60
CA LEU A 131 -1.22 -12.32 15.61
C LEU A 131 -0.01 -13.26 15.55
N THR A 132 -0.23 -14.55 15.37
CA THR A 132 0.86 -15.53 15.26
C THR A 132 1.72 -15.25 14.03
N ILE A 133 1.11 -14.92 12.90
CA ILE A 133 1.84 -14.56 11.68
C ILE A 133 2.64 -13.27 11.91
N VAL A 134 1.99 -12.20 12.38
CA VAL A 134 2.62 -10.88 12.49
C VAL A 134 3.76 -10.85 13.50
N LYS A 135 3.61 -11.51 14.66
CA LYS A 135 4.67 -11.58 15.67
C LYS A 135 5.86 -12.39 15.16
N SER A 136 5.61 -13.44 14.37
CA SER A 136 6.66 -14.28 13.79
C SER A 136 7.43 -13.51 12.73
N LEU A 137 6.74 -12.82 11.82
CA LEU A 137 7.37 -11.96 10.82
C LEU A 137 8.22 -10.87 11.47
N ALA A 138 7.70 -10.18 12.48
CA ALA A 138 8.44 -9.14 13.18
C ALA A 138 9.66 -9.72 13.92
N LYS A 139 9.50 -10.83 14.66
CA LYS A 139 10.61 -11.44 15.39
C LYS A 139 11.69 -12.03 14.47
N ASP A 140 11.31 -12.57 13.33
CA ASP A 140 12.25 -13.15 12.34
C ASP A 140 12.95 -12.09 11.47
N HIS A 141 12.67 -10.80 11.67
CA HIS A 141 13.36 -9.74 10.93
C HIS A 141 14.79 -9.50 11.47
N LEU A 142 15.71 -9.07 10.60
CA LEU A 142 17.11 -8.76 10.93
C LEU A 142 17.26 -7.78 12.10
N ALA A 143 16.36 -6.80 12.20
CA ALA A 143 16.34 -5.83 13.29
C ALA A 143 16.09 -6.45 14.69
N ASN A 144 15.63 -7.70 14.74
CA ASN A 144 15.28 -8.43 15.97
C ASN A 144 16.07 -9.73 16.11
N GLU A 145 17.25 -9.82 15.47
CA GLU A 145 18.20 -10.94 15.48
C GLU A 145 17.72 -12.23 14.79
N GLY A 146 16.46 -12.30 14.36
CA GLY A 146 15.88 -13.46 13.70
C GLY A 146 15.49 -14.59 14.65
N ILE A 147 14.91 -15.63 14.07
CA ILE A 147 14.63 -16.93 14.72
C ILE A 147 15.51 -18.05 14.11
N GLY A 148 16.14 -17.77 12.96
CA GLY A 148 17.11 -18.65 12.30
C GLY A 148 17.75 -17.99 11.08
N HIS A 149 16.99 -17.82 9.99
CA HIS A 149 17.42 -17.10 8.79
C HIS A 149 16.64 -15.79 8.65
N PRO A 150 17.10 -14.72 9.31
CA PRO A 150 16.33 -13.49 9.35
C PRO A 150 16.20 -12.83 7.98
N TRP A 151 15.02 -12.23 7.75
CA TRP A 151 14.72 -11.46 6.55
C TRP A 151 14.85 -9.95 6.80
N GLY A 152 14.96 -9.18 5.71
CA GLY A 152 15.02 -7.70 5.75
C GLY A 152 16.12 -7.18 4.84
N ASN A 153 16.22 -5.86 4.70
CA ASN A 153 17.29 -5.20 3.94
C ASN A 153 17.40 -5.66 2.48
N GLN A 154 16.29 -5.80 1.77
CA GLN A 154 16.27 -6.30 0.39
C GLN A 154 15.20 -5.63 -0.48
N TRP A 155 15.13 -6.05 -1.74
CA TRP A 155 14.43 -5.35 -2.82
C TRP A 155 12.93 -5.08 -2.59
N GLN A 156 12.24 -5.91 -1.80
CA GLN A 156 10.81 -5.72 -1.48
C GLN A 156 10.51 -5.69 0.03
N SER A 157 11.53 -5.79 0.89
CA SER A 157 11.31 -5.99 2.33
C SER A 157 10.58 -4.83 3.00
N ALA A 158 10.76 -3.60 2.51
CA ALA A 158 10.04 -2.42 3.01
C ALA A 158 8.52 -2.55 2.86
N GLN A 159 8.04 -3.11 1.74
CA GLN A 159 6.62 -3.35 1.51
C GLN A 159 6.07 -4.42 2.47
N TRP A 160 6.81 -5.51 2.69
CA TRP A 160 6.36 -6.58 3.58
C TRP A 160 6.38 -6.13 5.05
N ALA A 161 7.39 -5.37 5.45
CA ALA A 161 7.47 -4.73 6.75
C ALA A 161 6.31 -3.76 6.96
N SER A 162 5.93 -2.98 5.94
CA SER A 162 4.75 -2.11 5.99
C SER A 162 3.47 -2.89 6.31
N LYS A 163 3.16 -3.97 5.56
CA LYS A 163 1.96 -4.79 5.82
C LYS A 163 2.00 -5.46 7.19
N THR A 164 3.16 -5.95 7.59
CA THR A 164 3.36 -6.55 8.93
C THR A 164 3.12 -5.51 10.03
N ALA A 165 3.70 -4.32 9.91
CA ALA A 165 3.58 -3.26 10.89
C ALA A 165 2.14 -2.75 11.01
N VAL A 166 1.44 -2.50 9.90
CA VAL A 166 0.03 -2.09 9.92
C VAL A 166 -0.88 -3.18 10.49
N THR A 167 -0.60 -4.46 10.20
CA THR A 167 -1.32 -5.59 10.83
C THR A 167 -1.21 -5.54 12.35
N GLY A 168 0.01 -5.35 12.86
CA GLY A 168 0.26 -5.21 14.30
C GLY A 168 -0.42 -3.96 14.88
N TRP A 169 -0.45 -2.86 14.14
CA TRP A 169 -1.10 -1.62 14.52
C TRP A 169 -2.63 -1.74 14.63
N LEU A 170 -3.27 -2.46 13.70
CA LEU A 170 -4.70 -2.75 13.75
C LEU A 170 -5.07 -3.70 14.92
N LEU A 171 -4.16 -4.59 15.28
CA LEU A 171 -4.33 -5.57 16.38
C LEU A 171 -3.60 -5.15 17.67
N TRP A 172 -3.27 -3.87 17.82
CA TRP A 172 -2.34 -3.37 18.84
C TRP A 172 -2.65 -3.80 20.28
N ASP A 173 -3.94 -3.82 20.63
CA ASP A 173 -4.42 -4.14 21.98
C ASP A 173 -4.21 -5.62 22.36
N TYR A 174 -3.92 -6.48 21.39
CA TYR A 174 -3.68 -7.91 21.60
C TYR A 174 -2.21 -8.29 21.66
N LEU A 175 -1.29 -7.33 21.46
CA LEU A 175 0.15 -7.57 21.43
C LEU A 175 0.78 -7.41 22.82
N TYR A 176 1.72 -8.29 23.15
CA TYR A 176 2.62 -8.09 24.30
C TYR A 176 3.67 -7.03 23.98
N ASP A 177 4.32 -6.50 25.01
CA ASP A 177 5.28 -5.41 24.84
C ASP A 177 6.51 -5.83 24.02
N GLU A 178 6.95 -7.08 24.12
CA GLU A 178 8.01 -7.64 23.26
C GLU A 178 7.62 -7.59 21.78
N ASP A 179 6.38 -7.97 21.44
CA ASP A 179 5.90 -7.97 20.06
C ASP A 179 5.80 -6.55 19.49
N LYS A 180 5.34 -5.59 20.31
CA LYS A 180 5.29 -4.16 19.95
C LYS A 180 6.69 -3.60 19.66
N ILE A 181 7.67 -3.98 20.48
CA ILE A 181 9.08 -3.59 20.28
C ILE A 181 9.62 -4.19 18.98
N ASN A 182 9.35 -5.47 18.71
CA ASN A 182 9.80 -6.13 17.49
C ASN A 182 9.24 -5.46 16.23
N ILE A 183 7.94 -5.12 16.23
CA ILE A 183 7.29 -4.40 15.12
C ILE A 183 7.93 -3.02 14.91
N ARG A 184 8.16 -2.26 16.00
CA ARG A 184 8.83 -0.96 15.94
C ARG A 184 10.23 -1.08 15.31
N ASN A 185 11.08 -1.95 15.85
CA ASN A 185 12.44 -2.15 15.38
C ASN A 185 12.48 -2.47 13.88
N MET A 186 11.58 -3.34 13.41
CA MET A 186 11.49 -3.75 12.01
C MET A 186 11.15 -2.58 11.09
N ILE A 187 10.10 -1.81 11.39
CA ILE A 187 9.68 -0.71 10.50
C ILE A 187 10.65 0.49 10.56
N GLU A 188 11.25 0.75 11.73
CA GLU A 188 12.31 1.75 11.91
C GLU A 188 13.53 1.40 11.05
N TYR A 189 14.00 0.15 11.11
CA TYR A 189 15.13 -0.35 10.32
C TYR A 189 14.89 -0.21 8.81
N GLU A 190 13.73 -0.66 8.32
CA GLU A 190 13.42 -0.58 6.89
C GLU A 190 13.27 0.86 6.39
N ALA A 191 12.77 1.79 7.22
CA ALA A 191 12.69 3.20 6.84
C ALA A 191 14.07 3.91 6.88
N ASP A 192 14.90 3.60 7.88
CA ASP A 192 16.24 4.20 8.03
C ASP A 192 17.16 3.85 6.87
N ARG A 193 17.00 2.65 6.29
CA ARG A 193 17.76 2.19 5.11
C ARG A 193 17.74 3.19 3.95
N PHE A 194 16.64 3.93 3.77
CA PHE A 194 16.47 4.82 2.62
C PHE A 194 16.90 6.28 2.86
N ILE A 195 17.24 6.68 4.09
CA ILE A 195 17.50 8.10 4.43
C ILE A 195 18.53 8.73 3.49
N ASN A 196 19.58 7.99 3.12
CA ASN A 196 20.65 8.48 2.26
C ASN A 196 20.59 7.95 0.82
N GLU A 197 19.57 7.16 0.49
CA GLU A 197 19.43 6.56 -0.84
C GLU A 197 18.82 7.54 -1.83
N ILE A 198 19.22 7.40 -3.09
CA ILE A 198 18.65 8.14 -4.21
C ILE A 198 17.57 7.25 -4.85
N PRO A 199 16.30 7.70 -4.95
CA PRO A 199 15.26 6.91 -5.60
C PRO A 199 15.68 6.53 -7.03
N PRO A 200 15.51 5.26 -7.44
CA PRO A 200 15.90 4.81 -8.77
C PRO A 200 15.05 5.45 -9.88
N SER A 201 15.65 5.60 -11.06
CA SER A 201 14.97 6.17 -12.23
C SER A 201 15.37 5.49 -13.54
N ALA A 202 14.43 5.26 -14.45
CA ALA A 202 14.65 4.56 -15.71
C ALA A 202 15.25 5.43 -16.83
N ASN A 203 15.10 6.76 -16.76
CA ASN A 203 15.72 7.73 -17.67
C ASN A 203 15.63 7.37 -19.17
N GLY A 204 14.43 6.97 -19.60
CA GLY A 204 14.15 6.60 -21.00
C GLY A 204 14.01 5.10 -21.25
N ASN A 205 14.34 4.25 -20.27
CA ASN A 205 14.10 2.80 -20.33
C ASN A 205 12.67 2.39 -19.89
N TYR A 206 11.71 3.31 -20.00
CA TYR A 206 10.34 3.14 -19.48
C TYR A 206 9.54 2.00 -20.13
N ALA A 207 10.07 1.36 -21.17
CA ALA A 207 9.44 0.20 -21.81
C ALA A 207 9.85 -1.15 -21.19
N ASN A 208 10.99 -1.22 -20.49
CA ASN A 208 11.57 -2.47 -20.02
C ASN A 208 11.62 -2.60 -18.50
N ASP A 209 12.10 -1.56 -17.83
CA ASP A 209 12.25 -1.51 -16.37
C ASP A 209 12.14 -0.04 -15.95
N THR A 210 11.03 0.31 -15.31
CA THR A 210 10.69 1.70 -15.00
C THR A 210 11.10 2.11 -13.60
N HIS A 211 11.43 1.16 -12.71
CA HIS A 211 11.57 1.40 -11.27
C HIS A 211 10.36 2.08 -10.59
N ALA A 212 9.22 2.23 -11.27
CA ALA A 212 8.06 2.93 -10.75
C ALA A 212 7.40 2.14 -9.61
N GLU A 213 7.36 0.82 -9.74
CA GLU A 213 6.77 -0.06 -8.76
C GLU A 213 7.66 -0.19 -7.51
N GLU A 214 8.98 -0.32 -7.68
CA GLU A 214 9.99 -0.35 -6.63
C GLU A 214 9.92 0.93 -5.80
N ASN A 215 9.88 2.09 -6.48
CA ASN A 215 9.65 3.35 -5.81
C ASN A 215 8.32 3.35 -5.02
N GLY A 216 7.29 2.72 -5.57
CA GLY A 216 6.01 2.37 -4.94
C GLY A 216 6.17 1.64 -3.61
N TRP A 217 6.79 0.46 -3.66
CA TRP A 217 7.04 -0.42 -2.53
C TRP A 217 7.79 0.28 -1.40
N ASP A 218 8.93 0.88 -1.73
CA ASP A 218 9.80 1.53 -0.78
C ASP A 218 9.15 2.78 -0.18
N GLY A 219 8.53 3.60 -1.04
CA GLY A 219 7.77 4.77 -0.62
C GLY A 219 6.68 4.42 0.39
N THR A 220 5.85 3.40 0.15
CA THR A 220 4.82 2.97 1.11
C THR A 220 5.45 2.49 2.43
N GLY A 221 6.60 1.81 2.38
CA GLY A 221 7.37 1.41 3.57
C GLY A 221 7.73 2.60 4.46
N ILE A 222 8.36 3.61 3.87
CA ILE A 222 8.78 4.83 4.58
C ILE A 222 7.56 5.61 5.11
N GLN A 223 6.48 5.70 4.33
CA GLN A 223 5.23 6.35 4.75
C GLN A 223 4.58 5.64 5.94
N THR A 224 4.68 4.31 5.97
CA THR A 224 4.18 3.52 7.10
C THR A 224 4.95 3.86 8.38
N ALA A 225 6.29 4.00 8.32
CA ALA A 225 7.06 4.44 9.47
C ALA A 225 6.62 5.83 9.95
N CYS A 226 6.42 6.78 9.01
CA CYS A 226 5.89 8.11 9.35
C CYS A 226 4.52 8.03 10.05
N ALA A 227 3.67 7.10 9.60
CA ALA A 227 2.34 6.91 10.15
C ALA A 227 2.34 6.37 11.58
N LEU A 228 3.18 5.36 11.82
CA LEU A 228 3.26 4.70 13.12
C LEU A 228 4.07 5.50 14.14
N LEU A 229 5.09 6.25 13.69
CA LEU A 229 6.11 6.87 14.53
C LEU A 229 6.20 8.40 14.30
N PRO A 230 5.10 9.17 14.49
CA PRO A 230 5.05 10.60 14.20
C PRO A 230 5.99 11.47 15.06
N ASN A 231 6.44 10.95 16.20
CA ASN A 231 7.28 11.68 17.16
C ASN A 231 8.74 11.21 17.13
N HIS A 232 9.12 10.36 16.17
CA HIS A 232 10.48 9.82 16.07
C HIS A 232 11.48 10.88 15.62
N ILE A 233 12.73 10.78 16.07
CA ILE A 233 13.81 11.72 15.71
C ILE A 233 14.06 11.79 14.19
N ASN A 234 13.88 10.67 13.48
CA ASN A 234 14.03 10.59 12.03
C ASN A 234 12.75 10.91 11.25
N TYR A 235 11.63 11.26 11.89
CA TYR A 235 10.35 11.49 11.22
C TYR A 235 10.47 12.44 10.00
N ASN A 236 11.11 13.61 10.18
CA ASN A 236 11.27 14.56 9.07
C ASN A 236 12.17 14.02 7.95
N LYS A 237 13.18 13.19 8.27
CA LYS A 237 14.03 12.55 7.25
C LYS A 237 13.23 11.53 6.44
N TRP A 238 12.44 10.70 7.12
CA TRP A 238 11.55 9.74 6.49
C TRP A 238 10.48 10.43 5.64
N LEU A 239 9.84 11.49 6.16
CA LEU A 239 8.83 12.23 5.42
C LEU A 239 9.40 12.83 4.14
N ASN A 240 10.54 13.51 4.22
CA ASN A 240 11.24 14.07 3.06
C ASN A 240 11.63 12.99 2.04
N LYS A 241 12.14 11.85 2.52
CA LYS A 241 12.50 10.74 1.62
C LYS A 241 11.27 10.11 0.97
N SER A 242 10.16 10.00 1.70
CA SER A 242 8.91 9.49 1.17
C SER A 242 8.37 10.37 0.04
N ILE A 243 8.47 11.70 0.17
CA ILE A 243 8.11 12.66 -0.88
C ILE A 243 8.97 12.41 -2.12
N GLU A 244 10.29 12.27 -1.98
CA GLU A 244 11.18 11.94 -3.10
C GLU A 244 10.77 10.64 -3.80
N TYR A 245 10.56 9.56 -3.05
CA TYR A 245 10.13 8.27 -3.61
C TYR A 245 8.75 8.34 -4.29
N ARG A 246 7.80 9.12 -3.77
CA ARG A 246 6.49 9.32 -4.40
C ARG A 246 6.58 10.14 -5.68
N LEU A 247 7.37 11.21 -5.69
CA LEU A 247 7.57 12.02 -6.89
C LEU A 247 8.27 11.22 -7.99
N ASN A 248 9.34 10.48 -7.67
CA ASN A 248 10.09 9.69 -8.65
C ASN A 248 9.24 8.55 -9.25
N ALA A 249 8.36 7.91 -8.48
CA ALA A 249 7.53 6.81 -8.98
C ALA A 249 6.75 7.17 -10.25
N LEU A 250 6.26 8.42 -10.34
CA LEU A 250 5.43 8.90 -11.45
C LEU A 250 6.00 10.16 -12.13
N ALA A 251 7.30 10.41 -12.01
CA ALA A 251 7.96 11.53 -12.68
C ALA A 251 8.02 11.31 -14.20
N THR A 252 7.71 12.36 -14.96
CA THR A 252 7.91 12.45 -16.41
C THR A 252 9.20 13.19 -16.74
N GLN A 253 9.68 13.10 -17.98
CA GLN A 253 10.85 13.87 -18.42
C GLN A 253 10.65 15.40 -18.27
N ALA A 254 9.41 15.90 -18.41
CA ALA A 254 9.12 17.31 -18.24
C ALA A 254 9.29 17.78 -16.79
N ASP A 255 9.11 16.86 -15.83
CA ASP A 255 9.20 17.18 -14.41
C ASP A 255 10.62 17.54 -13.96
N LEU A 256 11.66 17.14 -14.72
CA LEU A 256 13.06 17.53 -14.52
C LEU A 256 13.28 19.05 -14.57
N TYR A 257 12.35 19.78 -15.19
CA TYR A 257 12.40 21.22 -15.34
C TYR A 257 11.24 21.92 -14.62
N SER A 258 10.45 21.17 -13.84
CA SER A 258 9.25 21.68 -13.20
C SER A 258 9.57 22.62 -12.04
N ALA A 259 9.02 23.83 -12.10
CA ALA A 259 9.03 24.80 -10.99
C ALA A 259 7.82 24.63 -10.06
N LYS A 260 7.04 23.54 -10.20
CA LYS A 260 5.93 23.25 -9.30
C LYS A 260 6.48 22.95 -7.91
N GLU A 261 5.90 23.58 -6.89
CA GLU A 261 6.15 23.25 -5.49
C GLU A 261 5.15 22.18 -5.03
N ILE A 262 5.65 21.16 -4.34
CA ILE A 262 4.87 20.08 -3.70
C ILE A 262 5.49 19.85 -2.32
N ASP A 263 4.65 19.85 -1.28
CA ASP A 263 5.08 19.66 0.11
C ASP A 263 6.26 20.58 0.51
N GLY A 264 6.23 21.84 0.05
CA GLY A 264 7.24 22.86 0.33
C GLY A 264 8.56 22.71 -0.44
N ARG A 265 8.66 21.82 -1.44
CA ARG A 265 9.86 21.60 -2.25
C ARG A 265 9.54 21.65 -3.75
N LEU A 266 10.47 22.16 -4.56
CA LEU A 266 10.32 22.12 -6.00
C LEU A 266 10.47 20.69 -6.52
N VAL A 267 9.59 20.26 -7.43
CA VAL A 267 9.60 18.90 -7.99
C VAL A 267 10.96 18.53 -8.57
N LYS A 268 11.56 19.42 -9.37
CA LYS A 268 12.88 19.22 -9.98
C LYS A 268 14.02 18.98 -8.98
N ASP A 269 13.87 19.44 -7.74
CA ASP A 269 14.89 19.30 -6.69
C ASP A 269 14.67 18.02 -5.85
N CYS A 270 13.61 17.26 -6.14
CA CYS A 270 13.24 16.02 -5.43
C CYS A 270 13.35 14.77 -6.31
N ILE A 271 13.53 14.93 -7.63
CA ILE A 271 13.57 13.81 -8.58
C ILE A 271 14.97 13.58 -9.13
N SER A 272 15.35 12.32 -9.24
CA SER A 272 16.64 11.87 -9.80
C SER A 272 16.56 11.60 -11.30
N GLY A 273 15.34 11.46 -11.82
CA GLY A 273 15.05 11.09 -13.20
C GLY A 273 13.57 11.00 -13.47
N TYR A 274 13.19 10.19 -14.45
CA TYR A 274 11.79 9.94 -14.81
C TYR A 274 11.53 8.46 -15.10
N ASN A 275 10.32 8.02 -14.76
CA ASN A 275 9.90 6.61 -14.80
C ASN A 275 8.69 6.37 -15.70
N ILE A 276 7.96 7.42 -16.04
CA ILE A 276 6.80 7.35 -16.95
C ILE A 276 7.00 8.32 -18.11
N ASN A 277 6.36 8.02 -19.24
CA ASN A 277 6.39 8.94 -20.37
C ASN A 277 5.39 10.11 -20.20
N GLY A 278 5.40 11.06 -21.14
CA GLY A 278 4.52 12.25 -21.07
C GLY A 278 3.01 11.99 -21.16
N ILE A 279 2.58 10.77 -21.51
CA ILE A 279 1.15 10.38 -21.49
C ILE A 279 0.80 9.50 -20.29
N GLY A 280 1.73 9.29 -19.35
CA GLY A 280 1.51 8.46 -18.16
C GLY A 280 1.57 6.95 -18.41
N ALA A 281 2.17 6.52 -19.53
CA ALA A 281 2.37 5.12 -19.83
C ALA A 281 3.76 4.65 -19.39
N MET A 282 3.82 3.40 -18.98
CA MET A 282 5.05 2.74 -18.53
C MET A 282 4.95 1.24 -18.86
N GLY A 283 6.09 0.58 -18.92
CA GLY A 283 6.24 -0.83 -19.23
C GLY A 283 7.06 -1.54 -18.15
N ASN A 284 7.08 -2.87 -18.21
CA ASN A 284 8.01 -3.68 -17.45
C ASN A 284 8.17 -5.02 -18.15
N HIS A 285 9.21 -5.78 -17.82
CA HIS A 285 9.47 -7.12 -18.35
C HIS A 285 9.49 -7.16 -19.90
N GLY A 286 9.94 -6.08 -20.53
CA GLY A 286 9.95 -5.93 -21.99
C GLY A 286 8.57 -5.77 -22.64
N ALA A 287 7.52 -5.53 -21.84
CA ALA A 287 6.17 -5.30 -22.34
C ALA A 287 5.74 -3.84 -22.13
N TYR A 288 5.24 -3.21 -23.19
CA TYR A 288 4.88 -1.80 -23.18
C TYR A 288 3.62 -1.50 -24.03
N PRO A 289 2.66 -0.71 -23.50
CA PRO A 289 2.53 -0.37 -22.09
C PRO A 289 2.16 -1.62 -21.28
N HIS A 290 2.43 -1.63 -19.98
CA HIS A 290 2.05 -2.74 -19.11
C HIS A 290 0.98 -2.29 -18.10
N PRO A 291 -0.31 -2.63 -18.29
CA PRO A 291 -1.38 -2.06 -17.47
C PRO A 291 -1.27 -2.34 -15.96
N ASP A 292 -0.80 -3.53 -15.56
CA ASP A 292 -0.58 -3.84 -14.14
C ASP A 292 0.56 -3.02 -13.51
N TYR A 293 1.72 -2.89 -14.16
CA TYR A 293 2.78 -2.00 -13.69
C TYR A 293 2.42 -0.51 -13.79
N MET A 294 1.50 -0.12 -14.68
CA MET A 294 0.89 1.21 -14.61
C MET A 294 0.05 1.38 -13.34
N ALA A 295 -0.61 0.32 -12.86
CA ALA A 295 -1.45 0.36 -11.68
C ALA A 295 -0.69 0.29 -10.36
N ALA A 296 0.41 -0.48 -10.32
CA ALA A 296 1.19 -0.71 -9.10
C ALA A 296 1.61 0.57 -8.34
N PRO A 297 2.25 1.59 -8.95
CA PRO A 297 2.64 2.81 -8.24
C PRO A 297 1.44 3.59 -7.67
N LEU A 298 0.30 3.60 -8.38
CA LEU A 298 -0.94 4.25 -7.92
C LEU A 298 -1.52 3.51 -6.72
N ARG A 299 -1.54 2.17 -6.75
CA ARG A 299 -1.94 1.35 -5.61
C ARG A 299 -1.11 1.68 -4.37
N HIS A 300 0.19 1.82 -4.53
CA HIS A 300 1.10 2.17 -3.44
C HIS A 300 0.94 3.60 -2.92
N ALA A 301 0.64 4.56 -3.80
CA ALA A 301 0.23 5.90 -3.42
C ALA A 301 -1.03 5.92 -2.54
N ILE A 302 -2.05 5.14 -2.92
CA ILE A 302 -3.30 4.99 -2.16
C ILE A 302 -3.04 4.37 -0.79
N GLU A 303 -2.24 3.31 -0.72
CA GLU A 303 -1.94 2.63 0.54
C GLU A 303 -1.16 3.53 1.51
N GLY A 304 -0.19 4.29 1.02
CA GLY A 304 0.52 5.27 1.83
C GLY A 304 -0.42 6.36 2.38
N ALA A 305 -1.29 6.92 1.52
CA ALA A 305 -2.29 7.91 1.92
C ALA A 305 -3.27 7.34 2.96
N LEU A 306 -3.69 6.10 2.77
CA LEU A 306 -4.55 5.36 3.70
C LEU A 306 -3.91 5.26 5.10
N PHE A 307 -2.62 4.96 5.17
CA PHE A 307 -1.93 4.80 6.46
C PHE A 307 -1.72 6.12 7.20
N PHE A 308 -1.41 7.22 6.51
CA PHE A 308 -1.43 8.56 7.12
C PHE A 308 -2.81 8.90 7.69
N LYS A 309 -3.89 8.63 6.93
CA LYS A 309 -5.25 8.89 7.40
C LYS A 309 -5.63 8.06 8.61
N LEU A 310 -5.22 6.79 8.65
CA LEU A 310 -5.43 5.91 9.80
C LEU A 310 -4.69 6.43 11.05
N GLY A 311 -3.52 7.04 10.86
CA GLY A 311 -2.76 7.70 11.94
C GLY A 311 -3.30 9.09 12.33
N GLY A 312 -4.34 9.58 11.63
CA GLY A 312 -4.88 10.92 11.84
C GLY A 312 -3.97 12.05 11.38
N GLN A 313 -3.04 11.78 10.46
CA GLN A 313 -2.12 12.75 9.87
C GLN A 313 -2.62 13.27 8.53
N GLU A 314 -2.04 14.39 8.09
CA GLU A 314 -2.22 14.89 6.73
C GLU A 314 -1.50 13.98 5.73
N ILE A 315 -2.07 13.86 4.53
CA ILE A 315 -1.47 13.11 3.43
C ILE A 315 -0.57 14.09 2.67
N PRO A 316 0.72 13.78 2.44
CA PRO A 316 1.57 14.59 1.57
C PRO A 316 0.99 14.68 0.16
N ASP A 317 1.03 15.88 -0.44
CA ASP A 317 0.52 16.12 -1.80
C ASP A 317 1.25 15.25 -2.84
N ALA A 318 2.51 14.90 -2.57
CA ALA A 318 3.31 13.98 -3.37
C ALA A 318 2.64 12.62 -3.59
N ASN A 319 1.77 12.15 -2.69
CA ASN A 319 1.04 10.88 -2.87
C ASN A 319 0.16 10.89 -4.12
N MET A 320 -0.36 12.06 -4.55
CA MET A 320 -1.24 12.15 -5.71
C MET A 320 -0.53 12.72 -6.94
N PHE A 321 0.79 12.92 -6.86
CA PHE A 321 1.59 13.46 -7.96
C PHE A 321 1.50 12.55 -9.19
N ASN A 322 1.07 13.12 -10.32
CA ASN A 322 0.88 12.45 -11.61
C ASN A 322 -0.02 11.19 -11.61
N CYS A 323 -0.67 10.81 -10.50
CA CYS A 323 -1.67 9.74 -10.46
C CYS A 323 -2.78 9.98 -11.51
N GLY A 324 -3.25 11.23 -11.64
CA GLY A 324 -4.27 11.59 -12.63
C GLY A 324 -3.79 11.49 -14.08
N LEU A 325 -2.49 11.61 -14.35
CA LEU A 325 -1.94 11.43 -15.70
C LEU A 325 -2.02 9.95 -16.12
N VAL A 326 -1.59 9.04 -15.24
CA VAL A 326 -1.67 7.59 -15.46
C VAL A 326 -3.13 7.13 -15.51
N TYR A 327 -3.96 7.59 -14.59
CA TYR A 327 -5.38 7.22 -14.56
C TYR A 327 -6.10 7.66 -15.84
N LYS A 328 -5.84 8.88 -16.32
CA LYS A 328 -6.36 9.34 -17.61
C LYS A 328 -5.90 8.45 -18.77
N ASN A 329 -4.65 7.95 -18.75
CA ASN A 329 -4.18 7.03 -19.77
C ASN A 329 -5.01 5.74 -19.80
N LEU A 330 -5.26 5.14 -18.63
CA LEU A 330 -6.05 3.92 -18.49
C LEU A 330 -7.47 4.10 -19.08
N VAL A 331 -8.10 5.25 -18.81
CA VAL A 331 -9.49 5.53 -19.20
C VAL A 331 -9.62 5.97 -20.65
N ASP A 332 -8.74 6.86 -21.13
CA ASP A 332 -8.99 7.63 -22.37
C ASP A 332 -8.04 7.29 -23.52
N TYR A 333 -6.86 6.71 -23.26
CA TYR A 333 -5.85 6.55 -24.32
C TYR A 333 -6.12 5.32 -25.17
N ILE A 334 -6.28 5.50 -26.49
CA ILE A 334 -6.52 4.41 -27.43
C ILE A 334 -5.19 3.76 -27.82
N TRP A 335 -5.01 2.51 -27.40
CA TRP A 335 -3.83 1.71 -27.71
C TRP A 335 -4.02 0.90 -28.99
N ASN A 336 -2.95 0.80 -29.79
CA ASN A 336 -2.88 0.02 -31.04
C ASN A 336 -4.00 0.33 -32.06
N ASN A 337 -4.58 1.54 -32.00
CA ASN A 337 -5.79 1.91 -32.76
C ASN A 337 -6.98 0.95 -32.54
N LYS A 338 -7.04 0.30 -31.37
CA LYS A 338 -8.03 -0.73 -31.04
C LYS A 338 -8.94 -0.34 -29.89
N SER A 339 -8.39 -0.04 -28.72
CA SER A 339 -9.20 0.23 -27.52
C SER A 339 -8.42 0.96 -26.44
N THR A 340 -9.15 1.55 -25.49
CA THR A 340 -8.64 2.02 -24.20
C THR A 340 -8.36 0.85 -23.27
N ILE A 341 -7.48 0.99 -22.28
CA ILE A 341 -7.22 -0.07 -21.29
C ILE A 341 -8.52 -0.39 -20.53
N TYR A 342 -9.27 0.63 -20.09
CA TYR A 342 -10.60 0.43 -19.51
C TYR A 342 -11.66 0.40 -20.60
N LYS A 343 -12.24 -0.78 -20.85
CA LYS A 343 -13.32 -0.94 -21.83
C LYS A 343 -14.68 -0.69 -21.20
N ASN A 344 -15.64 -0.23 -22.00
CA ASN A 344 -17.00 0.09 -21.55
C ASN A 344 -17.73 -1.05 -20.80
N ASP A 345 -17.42 -2.31 -21.13
CA ASP A 345 -17.97 -3.50 -20.46
C ASP A 345 -17.28 -3.84 -19.12
N GLY A 346 -16.34 -3.00 -18.67
CA GLY A 346 -15.49 -3.20 -17.49
C GLY A 346 -14.34 -4.18 -17.71
N SER A 347 -14.14 -4.72 -18.92
CA SER A 347 -12.98 -5.58 -19.19
C SER A 347 -11.72 -4.76 -19.40
N ILE A 348 -10.56 -5.34 -19.13
CA ILE A 348 -9.26 -4.69 -19.33
C ILE A 348 -8.75 -5.05 -20.72
N TYR A 349 -8.57 -4.05 -21.58
CA TYR A 349 -7.80 -4.24 -22.80
C TYR A 349 -6.31 -4.33 -22.45
N TRP A 350 -5.68 -5.38 -22.97
CA TRP A 350 -4.28 -5.67 -22.73
C TRP A 350 -3.53 -5.51 -24.06
N PRO A 351 -2.83 -4.38 -24.27
CA PRO A 351 -2.21 -4.05 -25.56
C PRO A 351 -0.90 -4.79 -25.82
N ILE A 352 -0.55 -5.78 -25.00
CA ILE A 352 0.66 -6.61 -25.09
C ILE A 352 0.29 -8.09 -25.21
N ASN A 353 1.17 -8.90 -25.81
CA ASN A 353 0.94 -10.33 -26.04
C ASN A 353 1.71 -11.26 -25.08
N ILE A 354 2.65 -10.72 -24.29
CA ILE A 354 3.63 -11.49 -23.51
C ILE A 354 3.03 -12.02 -22.20
N GLU A 355 2.20 -11.23 -21.50
CA GLU A 355 1.67 -11.59 -20.17
C GLU A 355 0.13 -11.55 -20.14
N GLN A 356 -0.54 -12.59 -20.64
CA GLN A 356 -1.99 -12.59 -20.81
C GLN A 356 -2.82 -12.91 -19.55
N ASP A 357 -2.23 -13.52 -18.52
CA ASP A 357 -2.98 -13.99 -17.35
C ASP A 357 -3.34 -12.86 -16.36
N ARG A 358 -2.56 -11.76 -16.36
CA ARG A 358 -2.80 -10.58 -15.50
C ARG A 358 -4.00 -9.72 -15.92
N ARG A 359 -4.68 -10.06 -17.02
CA ARG A 359 -5.89 -9.36 -17.51
C ARG A 359 -7.09 -9.47 -16.58
N PHE A 360 -7.05 -10.40 -15.66
CA PHE A 360 -8.14 -10.70 -14.73
C PHE A 360 -7.93 -10.08 -13.34
N GLU A 361 -6.94 -9.21 -13.17
CA GLU A 361 -6.66 -8.51 -11.92
C GLU A 361 -7.63 -7.34 -11.66
N PHE A 362 -8.93 -7.60 -11.76
CA PHE A 362 -9.96 -6.58 -11.57
C PHE A 362 -9.92 -5.94 -10.17
N ILE A 363 -9.44 -6.66 -9.15
CA ILE A 363 -9.23 -6.09 -7.81
C ILE A 363 -8.18 -4.95 -7.87
N THR A 364 -7.09 -5.11 -8.62
CA THR A 364 -6.03 -4.11 -8.76
C THR A 364 -6.56 -2.83 -9.40
N PHE A 365 -7.32 -2.92 -10.48
CA PHE A 365 -7.91 -1.74 -11.12
C PHE A 365 -9.03 -1.12 -10.27
N SER A 366 -9.81 -1.94 -9.56
CA SER A 366 -10.88 -1.43 -8.68
C SER A 366 -10.38 -0.54 -7.55
N ILE A 367 -9.23 -0.85 -6.94
CA ILE A 367 -8.67 0.03 -5.90
C ILE A 367 -8.17 1.35 -6.49
N LEU A 368 -7.67 1.34 -7.73
CA LEU A 368 -7.31 2.57 -8.44
C LEU A 368 -8.53 3.44 -8.68
N ASP A 369 -9.66 2.84 -9.03
CA ASP A 369 -10.90 3.57 -9.28
C ASP A 369 -11.47 4.19 -8.00
N LEU A 370 -11.41 3.43 -6.90
CA LEU A 370 -11.72 3.91 -5.57
C LEU A 370 -10.80 5.08 -5.17
N GLY A 371 -9.50 4.93 -5.36
CA GLY A 371 -8.53 5.99 -5.09
C GLY A 371 -8.81 7.24 -5.92
N ALA A 372 -9.19 7.08 -7.19
CA ALA A 372 -9.50 8.18 -8.09
C ALA A 372 -10.72 8.95 -7.60
N HIS A 373 -11.74 8.23 -7.13
CA HIS A 373 -12.94 8.80 -6.54
C HIS A 373 -12.67 9.52 -5.21
N VAL A 374 -11.93 8.90 -4.30
CA VAL A 374 -11.71 9.41 -2.93
C VAL A 374 -10.71 10.56 -2.90
N PHE A 375 -9.64 10.49 -3.71
CA PHE A 375 -8.58 11.49 -3.74
C PHE A 375 -8.68 12.46 -4.93
N GLY A 376 -9.67 12.29 -5.81
CA GLY A 376 -10.01 13.25 -6.86
C GLY A 376 -9.04 13.30 -8.05
N TYR A 377 -8.13 12.34 -8.20
CA TYR A 377 -7.20 12.35 -9.35
C TYR A 377 -7.85 11.92 -10.68
N ASP A 378 -9.15 11.60 -10.70
CA ASP A 378 -9.92 11.35 -11.92
C ASP A 378 -10.44 12.62 -12.62
N GLU A 379 -10.08 13.81 -12.14
CA GLU A 379 -10.58 15.10 -12.66
C GLU A 379 -10.49 15.17 -14.19
N LYS A 380 -9.35 14.73 -14.75
CA LYS A 380 -9.02 14.79 -16.19
C LYS A 380 -9.48 13.59 -17.00
N ALA A 381 -10.01 12.54 -16.37
CA ALA A 381 -10.51 11.34 -17.07
C ALA A 381 -11.95 11.55 -17.56
N SER A 382 -12.28 10.98 -18.73
CA SER A 382 -13.62 11.12 -19.33
C SER A 382 -14.72 10.39 -18.55
N VAL A 383 -14.35 9.31 -17.85
CA VAL A 383 -15.25 8.53 -17.00
C VAL A 383 -14.65 8.48 -15.60
N LYS A 384 -15.48 8.82 -14.60
CA LYS A 384 -15.07 8.97 -13.20
C LYS A 384 -14.82 7.62 -12.52
N GLY A 385 -13.92 7.63 -11.54
CA GLY A 385 -13.50 6.44 -10.80
C GLY A 385 -14.65 5.70 -10.15
N LYS A 386 -15.62 6.43 -9.59
CA LYS A 386 -16.83 5.82 -9.02
C LYS A 386 -17.59 4.92 -10.01
N ILE A 387 -17.59 5.25 -11.30
CA ILE A 387 -18.25 4.45 -12.35
C ILE A 387 -17.41 3.20 -12.68
N TRP A 388 -16.09 3.34 -12.73
CA TRP A 388 -15.18 2.21 -12.98
C TRP A 388 -15.12 1.24 -11.82
N GLU A 389 -15.11 1.73 -10.59
CA GLU A 389 -15.10 0.90 -9.38
C GLU A 389 -16.32 -0.01 -9.36
N GLU A 390 -17.51 0.50 -9.69
CA GLU A 390 -18.73 -0.29 -9.84
C GLU A 390 -18.52 -1.47 -10.80
N LYS A 391 -17.92 -1.22 -11.96
CA LYS A 391 -17.71 -2.25 -13.01
C LYS A 391 -16.63 -3.25 -12.62
N HIS A 392 -15.47 -2.78 -12.18
CA HIS A 392 -14.33 -3.65 -11.88
C HIS A 392 -14.58 -4.47 -10.60
N THR A 393 -15.22 -3.90 -9.57
CA THR A 393 -15.57 -4.67 -8.35
C THR A 393 -16.62 -5.74 -8.63
N ALA A 394 -17.57 -5.48 -9.55
CA ALA A 394 -18.54 -6.48 -9.97
C ALA A 394 -17.86 -7.68 -10.63
N LYS A 395 -16.91 -7.43 -11.55
CA LYS A 395 -16.12 -8.50 -12.19
C LYS A 395 -15.23 -9.25 -11.21
N ALA A 396 -14.57 -8.53 -10.31
CA ALA A 396 -13.79 -9.14 -9.25
C ALA A 396 -14.62 -10.10 -8.40
N LEU A 397 -15.85 -9.71 -8.05
CA LEU A 397 -16.77 -10.56 -7.28
C LEU A 397 -17.27 -11.75 -8.10
N GLU A 398 -17.63 -11.57 -9.38
CA GLU A 398 -18.05 -12.64 -10.28
C GLU A 398 -16.99 -13.76 -10.35
N MET A 399 -15.72 -13.36 -10.44
CA MET A 399 -14.58 -14.26 -10.47
C MET A 399 -14.13 -14.75 -9.09
N LYS A 400 -14.76 -14.25 -8.01
CA LYS A 400 -14.40 -14.53 -6.61
C LYS A 400 -12.91 -14.31 -6.33
N LEU A 401 -12.35 -13.25 -6.88
CA LEU A 401 -10.94 -12.94 -6.72
C LEU A 401 -10.61 -12.72 -5.24
N THR A 402 -9.42 -13.16 -4.86
CA THR A 402 -8.85 -13.00 -3.52
C THR A 402 -7.56 -12.18 -3.62
N GLY A 403 -7.23 -11.47 -2.56
CA GLY A 403 -6.00 -10.69 -2.48
C GLY A 403 -6.08 -9.58 -1.46
N PHE A 404 -4.93 -9.24 -0.87
CA PHE A 404 -4.82 -8.21 0.17
C PHE A 404 -5.28 -6.82 -0.26
N ILE A 405 -5.33 -6.57 -1.57
CA ILE A 405 -5.83 -5.32 -2.13
C ILE A 405 -7.30 -5.10 -1.73
N ALA A 406 -8.10 -6.17 -1.60
CA ALA A 406 -9.47 -6.06 -1.08
C ALA A 406 -9.51 -5.51 0.36
N ALA A 407 -8.48 -5.78 1.16
CA ALA A 407 -8.37 -5.23 2.52
C ALA A 407 -8.06 -3.73 2.49
N SER A 408 -7.08 -3.29 1.70
CA SER A 408 -6.78 -1.86 1.54
C SER A 408 -7.99 -1.09 0.98
N ALA A 409 -8.67 -1.64 -0.02
CA ALA A 409 -9.86 -1.00 -0.62
C ALA A 409 -11.03 -0.93 0.37
N TYR A 410 -11.33 -2.02 1.08
CA TYR A 410 -12.39 -2.00 2.09
C TYR A 410 -12.06 -1.05 3.24
N LEU A 411 -10.81 -1.01 3.72
CA LEU A 411 -10.41 -0.08 4.77
C LEU A 411 -10.58 1.38 4.33
N LEU A 412 -10.22 1.71 3.09
CA LEU A 412 -10.43 3.05 2.55
C LEU A 412 -11.92 3.41 2.46
N ARG A 413 -12.78 2.50 1.97
CA ARG A 413 -14.24 2.68 1.97
C ARG A 413 -14.82 2.85 3.37
N TRP A 414 -14.33 2.06 4.34
CA TRP A 414 -14.76 2.17 5.72
C TRP A 414 -14.36 3.53 6.30
N ILE A 415 -13.14 4.02 6.09
CA ILE A 415 -12.71 5.36 6.55
C ILE A 415 -13.53 6.47 5.89
N GLU A 416 -13.77 6.40 4.58
CA GLU A 416 -14.64 7.34 3.86
C GLU A 416 -16.03 7.40 4.51
N PHE A 417 -16.60 6.24 4.81
CA PHE A 417 -17.89 6.14 5.50
C PHE A 417 -17.88 6.72 6.91
N GLN A 418 -16.82 6.48 7.70
CA GLN A 418 -16.69 7.07 9.04
C GLN A 418 -16.60 8.61 9.00
N ASN A 419 -15.93 9.18 7.99
CA ASN A 419 -15.76 10.64 7.87
C ASN A 419 -17.02 11.37 7.38
N ASN A 420 -17.95 10.67 6.75
CA ASN A 420 -19.20 11.25 6.22
C ASN A 420 -20.36 11.20 7.23
N LYS A 421 -20.09 10.78 8.46
CA LYS A 421 -21.02 10.77 9.59
C LYS A 421 -20.67 11.88 10.57
#